data_AF-A0AAN6EBP9-F1
#
_entry.id   AF-A0AAN6EBP9-F1
#
_cell.length_a   1.000
_cell.length_b   1.000
_cell.length_c   1.000
_cell.angle_alpha   90.00
_cell.angle_beta   90.00
_cell.angle_gamma   90.00
#
_symmetry.space_group_name_H-M   'P 1'
#
loop_
_entity.id
_entity.type
_entity.pdbx_description
1 polymer ?
#
loop_
_entity_poly.entity_id
_entity_poly.type
_entity_poly.pdbx_seq_one_letter_code
_entity_poly.pdbx_strand_id
1 'polypeptide(L)'
;MDSHEKQELVDPLPLRAERPRQRRQLTVVRGLGILLLSIPALLVLTFSGAYFYNMACPGEAVHKSHDYLSMYPGATHRPAETYEADQLLSNGTHEFRPTLVLVSLDGFRADYLDRGLTPNLINIGKQGLRADYMLPSFPSSTFPNHYTIVTGLYPGSHGIVSNVFYDTEFNDTFVYKDMVKARESRWWQGGEPIWVTAEKQGQRAAIDMWPGSTAIIRDTAPSYLIPFADNVHPTEKTQQVLEWLDLPLARRPTFLATYMPEVDQAAHARGPDSPQVNDAMQMFDEAL
;
A
#
# COMPACT_ATOMS: atom_id res chain seq x y z
N MET A 1 -50.42 -8.76 46.60
CA MET A 1 -50.78 -7.55 47.37
C MET A 1 -49.45 -6.89 47.69
N ASP A 2 -48.83 -6.17 46.76
CA ASP A 2 -49.25 -4.86 46.19
C ASP A 2 -49.43 -3.86 47.34
N SER A 3 -48.78 -2.70 47.46
CA SER A 3 -47.86 -1.85 46.67
C SER A 3 -47.48 -0.71 47.66
N HIS A 4 -46.38 0.02 47.62
CA HIS A 4 -46.01 1.05 46.65
C HIS A 4 -44.68 1.70 47.09
N GLU A 5 -43.98 2.20 46.10
CA GLU A 5 -42.65 2.83 46.09
C GLU A 5 -42.79 4.33 45.74
N LYS A 6 -41.70 5.10 45.96
CA LYS A 6 -41.28 6.39 45.32
C LYS A 6 -41.77 7.71 45.92
N GLN A 7 -41.05 8.82 45.79
CA GLN A 7 -39.62 9.23 45.76
C GLN A 7 -39.69 10.79 45.73
N GLU A 8 -38.68 11.47 46.27
CA GLU A 8 -38.70 12.91 46.61
C GLU A 8 -38.57 13.92 45.45
N LEU A 9 -39.26 15.05 45.68
CA LEU A 9 -39.11 16.48 45.31
C LEU A 9 -38.29 16.94 44.09
N VAL A 10 -38.97 17.71 43.24
CA VAL A 10 -38.43 18.78 42.37
C VAL A 10 -39.36 20.00 42.51
N ASP A 11 -38.80 21.20 42.64
CA ASP A 11 -39.51 22.50 42.58
C ASP A 11 -38.76 23.52 41.66
N PRO A 12 -39.41 24.59 41.13
CA PRO A 12 -39.23 24.98 39.73
C PRO A 12 -38.94 26.49 39.41
N LEU A 13 -38.60 26.73 38.11
CA LEU A 13 -38.74 27.95 37.24
C LEU A 13 -37.77 29.16 37.42
N PRO A 14 -37.58 30.13 36.45
CA PRO A 14 -38.28 30.42 35.16
C PRO A 14 -37.47 30.96 33.92
N LEU A 15 -38.21 31.18 32.79
CA LEU A 15 -38.13 32.22 31.71
C LEU A 15 -37.16 32.18 30.48
N ARG A 16 -37.77 31.87 29.32
CA ARG A 16 -37.81 32.55 27.99
C ARG A 16 -36.58 33.32 27.44
N ALA A 17 -36.10 32.91 26.25
CA ALA A 17 -35.51 33.80 25.23
C ALA A 17 -35.89 33.35 23.80
N GLU A 18 -36.23 34.32 22.95
CA GLU A 18 -36.82 34.17 21.60
C GLU A 18 -35.77 33.85 20.52
N ARG A 19 -36.16 33.09 19.48
CA ARG A 19 -35.38 32.84 18.27
C ARG A 19 -35.75 33.86 17.17
N PRO A 20 -34.79 34.50 16.47
CA PRO A 20 -35.11 35.38 15.36
C PRO A 20 -35.38 34.60 14.06
N ARG A 21 -36.45 34.99 13.35
CA ARG A 21 -36.85 34.52 12.02
C ARG A 21 -35.93 35.12 10.94
N GLN A 22 -35.26 34.29 10.14
CA GLN A 22 -34.62 34.72 8.90
C GLN A 22 -35.68 34.92 7.80
N ARG A 23 -35.87 36.17 7.37
CA ARG A 23 -36.58 36.52 6.12
C ARG A 23 -35.65 36.25 4.94
N ARG A 24 -36.09 35.46 3.96
CA ARG A 24 -35.54 35.48 2.60
C ARG A 24 -36.56 36.15 1.68
N GLN A 25 -36.19 37.31 1.15
CA GLN A 25 -36.72 37.84 -0.10
C GLN A 25 -35.55 38.45 -0.86
N LEU A 26 -35.32 38.00 -2.09
CA LEU A 26 -35.18 38.90 -3.23
C LEU A 26 -35.33 38.12 -4.54
N THR A 27 -36.40 38.44 -5.25
CA THR A 27 -36.59 38.15 -6.67
C THR A 27 -36.06 39.35 -7.45
N VAL A 28 -35.22 39.13 -8.46
CA VAL A 28 -35.03 40.07 -9.57
C VAL A 28 -35.02 39.27 -10.87
N VAL A 29 -36.02 39.55 -11.70
CA VAL A 29 -36.16 39.07 -13.09
C VAL A 29 -36.01 40.29 -13.99
N ARG A 30 -35.15 40.18 -15.02
CA ARG A 30 -35.09 40.90 -16.32
C ARG A 30 -33.71 40.58 -16.93
N GLY A 31 -33.53 40.25 -18.20
CA GLY A 31 -34.42 40.28 -19.34
C GLY A 31 -33.84 39.53 -20.54
N LEU A 32 -34.71 39.39 -21.54
CA LEU A 32 -34.57 38.77 -22.84
C LEU A 32 -33.41 39.35 -23.67
N GLY A 33 -32.67 38.48 -24.36
CA GLY A 33 -31.72 38.85 -25.40
C GLY A 33 -31.38 37.64 -26.28
N ILE A 34 -32.21 37.39 -27.29
CA ILE A 34 -31.95 36.44 -28.38
C ILE A 34 -31.09 37.16 -29.42
N LEU A 35 -29.94 36.58 -29.77
CA LEU A 35 -29.22 36.91 -31.00
C LEU A 35 -28.84 35.61 -31.71
N LEU A 36 -29.46 35.39 -32.88
CA LEU A 36 -29.17 34.31 -33.83
C LEU A 36 -28.57 34.94 -35.09
N LEU A 37 -27.32 34.63 -35.40
CA LEU A 37 -26.62 34.78 -36.69
C LEU A 37 -25.50 33.71 -36.69
N SER A 38 -25.60 32.54 -37.34
CA SER A 38 -25.55 32.19 -38.78
C SER A 38 -24.14 31.85 -39.33
N ILE A 39 -23.81 30.53 -39.36
CA ILE A 39 -23.10 29.70 -40.38
C ILE A 39 -21.55 29.92 -40.60
N PRO A 40 -20.77 29.02 -41.27
CA PRO A 40 -20.14 27.72 -40.88
C PRO A 40 -18.58 27.65 -41.05
N ALA A 41 -17.92 26.62 -40.46
CA ALA A 41 -16.75 25.86 -40.99
C ALA A 41 -16.15 24.96 -39.88
N LEU A 42 -16.39 23.64 -39.85
CA LEU A 42 -15.58 22.57 -40.45
C LEU A 42 -14.11 22.49 -39.96
N LEU A 43 -13.84 21.58 -39.00
CA LEU A 43 -12.62 20.76 -39.03
C LEU A 43 -12.92 19.37 -38.45
N VAL A 44 -12.73 18.36 -39.29
CA VAL A 44 -12.78 16.92 -39.01
C VAL A 44 -11.47 16.53 -38.32
N LEU A 45 -11.55 15.75 -37.24
CA LEU A 45 -10.52 14.76 -36.93
C LEU A 45 -11.19 13.51 -36.37
N THR A 46 -11.27 12.51 -37.24
CA THR A 46 -11.36 11.08 -36.91
C THR A 46 -10.13 10.68 -36.10
N PHE A 47 -10.31 9.90 -35.03
CA PHE A 47 -9.28 8.96 -34.60
C PHE A 47 -9.90 7.59 -34.34
N SER A 48 -9.52 6.68 -35.25
CA SER A 48 -9.49 5.22 -35.14
C SER A 48 -9.04 4.79 -33.72
N GLY A 49 -9.64 3.78 -33.09
CA GLY A 49 -9.56 2.39 -33.52
C GLY A 49 -8.25 1.78 -33.02
N ALA A 50 -8.36 1.01 -31.93
CA ALA A 50 -7.53 -0.11 -31.43
C ALA A 50 -5.99 -0.05 -31.60
N TYR A 51 -5.27 -0.42 -30.54
CA TYR A 51 -4.44 -1.63 -30.44
C TYR A 51 -3.43 -1.46 -29.30
N PHE A 52 -3.67 -2.19 -28.21
CA PHE A 52 -2.61 -2.55 -27.28
C PHE A 52 -1.61 -3.41 -28.04
N TYR A 53 -0.35 -2.99 -28.09
CA TYR A 53 0.75 -3.88 -28.44
C TYR A 53 1.63 -4.07 -27.21
N ASN A 54 1.45 -5.23 -26.57
CA ASN A 54 2.41 -5.82 -25.67
C ASN A 54 3.04 -7.00 -26.43
N MET A 55 4.18 -6.77 -27.06
CA MET A 55 5.12 -7.80 -27.50
C MET A 55 6.48 -7.14 -27.60
N ALA A 56 7.40 -7.49 -26.70
CA ALA A 56 8.83 -7.27 -26.90
C ALA A 56 9.51 -8.64 -26.90
N CYS A 57 9.75 -9.15 -28.11
CA CYS A 57 10.84 -10.08 -28.40
C CYS A 57 12.16 -9.28 -28.49
N PRO A 58 13.32 -9.94 -28.35
CA PRO A 58 14.60 -9.29 -28.04
C PRO A 58 15.27 -8.69 -29.28
N GLY A 59 15.89 -7.52 -29.10
CA GLY A 59 16.80 -6.90 -30.07
C GLY A 59 16.44 -5.46 -30.46
N GLU A 60 17.26 -4.52 -30.00
CA GLU A 60 17.42 -3.12 -30.48
C GLU A 60 16.23 -2.15 -30.38
N ALA A 61 16.26 -1.33 -29.33
CA ALA A 61 16.61 0.11 -29.40
C ALA A 61 16.09 0.79 -28.13
N VAL A 62 17.02 1.34 -27.34
CA VAL A 62 16.75 2.10 -26.13
C VAL A 62 15.77 3.25 -26.45
N HIS A 63 14.55 3.14 -25.92
CA HIS A 63 13.58 4.25 -25.97
C HIS A 63 14.16 5.42 -25.17
N LYS A 64 14.31 6.57 -25.84
CA LYS A 64 14.75 7.84 -25.23
C LYS A 64 13.87 8.14 -24.01
N SER A 65 14.49 8.15 -22.84
CA SER A 65 13.91 8.63 -21.59
C SER A 65 13.44 10.09 -21.78
N HIS A 66 12.26 10.41 -21.28
CA HIS A 66 11.85 11.81 -21.14
C HIS A 66 12.81 12.48 -20.15
N ASP A 67 13.42 13.60 -20.57
CA ASP A 67 14.48 14.28 -19.83
C ASP A 67 13.94 15.09 -18.64
N TYR A 68 13.67 14.38 -17.54
CA TYR A 68 13.35 14.96 -16.24
C TYR A 68 14.51 15.78 -15.63
N LEU A 69 15.75 15.66 -16.15
CA LEU A 69 16.91 16.42 -15.63
C LEU A 69 16.83 17.91 -15.99
N SER A 70 16.13 18.26 -17.07
CA SER A 70 15.93 19.66 -17.46
C SER A 70 15.17 20.51 -16.42
N MET A 71 14.46 19.87 -15.47
CA MET A 71 13.74 20.55 -14.40
C MET A 71 14.61 20.92 -13.19
N TYR A 72 15.81 20.34 -13.01
CA TYR A 72 16.65 20.54 -11.83
C TYR A 72 18.14 20.74 -12.18
N PRO A 73 18.54 21.94 -12.62
CA PRO A 73 19.94 22.24 -12.94
C PRO A 73 20.82 22.13 -11.68
N GLY A 74 21.65 21.08 -11.62
CA GLY A 74 22.57 20.81 -10.51
C GLY A 74 22.49 19.39 -9.93
N ALA A 75 21.49 18.60 -10.30
CA ALA A 75 21.39 17.20 -9.85
C ALA A 75 22.38 16.30 -10.60
N THR A 76 23.48 15.91 -9.95
CA THR A 76 24.35 14.82 -10.43
C THR A 76 23.75 13.49 -9.99
N HIS A 77 23.04 12.80 -10.88
CA HIS A 77 22.69 11.40 -10.64
C HIS A 77 23.98 10.56 -10.78
N ARG A 78 24.38 9.79 -9.76
CA ARG A 78 25.30 8.66 -9.96
C ARG A 78 24.67 7.79 -11.06
N PRO A 79 25.27 7.56 -12.24
CA PRO A 79 24.59 6.81 -13.29
C PRO A 79 23.95 5.57 -12.69
N ALA A 80 22.64 5.40 -12.89
CA ALA A 80 21.94 4.23 -12.40
C ALA A 80 22.69 3.03 -12.99
N GLU A 81 23.47 2.34 -12.17
CA GLU A 81 24.10 1.10 -12.59
C GLU A 81 22.95 0.18 -12.95
N THR A 82 22.81 -0.12 -14.23
CA THR A 82 21.83 -1.08 -14.71
C THR A 82 22.34 -2.45 -14.28
N TYR A 83 21.81 -2.97 -13.18
CA TYR A 83 22.10 -4.32 -12.74
C TYR A 83 21.32 -5.30 -13.61
N GLU A 84 22.04 -6.16 -14.33
CA GLU A 84 21.41 -7.32 -14.99
C GLU A 84 20.95 -8.30 -13.90
N ALA A 85 19.72 -8.79 -13.98
CA ALA A 85 19.12 -9.63 -12.92
C ALA A 85 19.94 -10.89 -12.60
N ASP A 86 20.65 -11.43 -13.59
CA ASP A 86 21.50 -12.62 -13.44
C ASP A 86 22.97 -12.31 -13.17
N GLN A 87 23.34 -11.03 -13.05
CA GLN A 87 24.70 -10.64 -12.74
C GLN A 87 25.11 -11.17 -11.37
N LEU A 88 26.21 -11.91 -11.34
CA LEU A 88 26.81 -12.33 -10.08
C LEU A 88 27.71 -11.21 -9.55
N LEU A 89 27.39 -10.74 -8.36
CA LEU A 89 28.14 -9.75 -7.58
C LEU A 89 28.88 -10.44 -6.44
N SER A 90 29.87 -9.77 -5.87
CA SER A 90 30.64 -10.26 -4.73
C SER A 90 30.88 -9.14 -3.71
N ASN A 91 30.76 -9.47 -2.43
CA ASN A 91 31.11 -8.58 -1.32
C ASN A 91 32.51 -8.92 -0.74
N GLY A 92 33.30 -9.73 -1.46
CA GLY A 92 34.62 -10.21 -1.06
C GLY A 92 34.61 -11.52 -0.26
N THR A 93 33.47 -11.92 0.32
CA THR A 93 33.33 -13.20 1.05
C THR A 93 32.32 -14.13 0.42
N HIS A 94 31.26 -13.58 -0.18
CA HIS A 94 30.17 -14.33 -0.77
C HIS A 94 29.81 -13.73 -2.12
N GLU A 95 29.42 -14.61 -3.03
CA GLU A 95 28.75 -14.25 -4.26
C GLU A 95 27.25 -14.08 -4.01
N PHE A 96 26.61 -13.13 -4.70
CA PHE A 96 25.17 -12.85 -4.61
C PHE A 96 24.66 -12.26 -5.93
N ARG A 97 23.36 -12.38 -6.19
CA ARG A 97 22.69 -11.64 -7.27
C ARG A 97 22.08 -10.35 -6.71
N PRO A 98 21.81 -9.33 -7.53
CA PRO A 98 21.01 -8.19 -7.10
C PRO A 98 19.71 -8.66 -6.42
N THR A 99 19.56 -8.30 -5.15
CA THR A 99 18.47 -8.77 -4.30
C THR A 99 17.68 -7.59 -3.77
N LEU A 100 16.35 -7.66 -3.88
CA LEU A 100 15.41 -6.71 -3.29
C LEU A 100 14.82 -7.30 -2.01
N VAL A 101 14.94 -6.57 -0.90
CA VAL A 101 14.25 -6.86 0.36
C VAL A 101 13.22 -5.75 0.61
N LEU A 102 11.95 -6.12 0.64
CA LEU A 102 10.83 -5.23 0.93
C LEU A 102 10.34 -5.44 2.36
N VAL A 103 10.53 -4.44 3.21
CA VAL A 103 10.09 -4.47 4.61
C VAL A 103 8.89 -3.53 4.75
N SER A 104 7.75 -4.05 5.22
CA SER A 104 6.56 -3.24 5.50
C SER A 104 6.31 -3.14 7.00
N LEU A 105 6.17 -1.91 7.49
CA LEU A 105 5.77 -1.57 8.84
C LEU A 105 4.33 -1.08 8.82
N ASP A 106 3.40 -1.93 9.22
CA ASP A 106 1.99 -1.55 9.15
C ASP A 106 1.68 -0.42 10.13
N GLY A 107 0.83 0.51 9.70
CA GLY A 107 0.43 1.67 10.51
C GLY A 107 1.57 2.64 10.85
N PHE A 108 2.75 2.52 10.23
CA PHE A 108 3.87 3.42 10.50
C PHE A 108 3.64 4.78 9.81
N ARG A 109 3.09 5.73 10.58
CA ARG A 109 2.80 7.09 10.11
C ARG A 109 4.09 7.90 9.92
N ALA A 110 4.16 8.74 8.89
CA ALA A 110 5.40 9.43 8.52
C ALA A 110 6.01 10.30 9.63
N ASP A 111 5.18 10.95 10.45
CA ASP A 111 5.58 11.79 11.58
C ASP A 111 6.17 10.99 12.76
N TYR A 112 6.03 9.66 12.78
CA TYR A 112 6.66 8.82 13.80
C TYR A 112 8.19 8.86 13.73
N LEU A 113 8.76 9.14 12.55
CA LEU A 113 10.19 9.33 12.37
C LEU A 113 10.75 10.52 13.16
N ASP A 114 9.92 11.49 13.52
CA ASP A 114 10.33 12.70 14.24
C ASP A 114 10.33 12.50 15.76
N ARG A 115 9.89 11.33 16.25
CA ARG A 115 9.85 11.01 17.69
C ARG A 115 11.20 10.67 18.29
N GLY A 116 12.24 10.48 17.47
CA GLY A 116 13.60 10.18 17.94
C GLY A 116 13.78 8.77 18.51
N LEU A 117 12.93 7.82 18.13
CA LEU A 117 12.89 6.46 18.67
C LEU A 117 13.44 5.38 17.72
N THR A 118 13.72 5.73 16.46
CA THR A 118 14.12 4.79 15.41
C THR A 118 15.48 5.13 14.78
N PRO A 119 16.58 5.17 15.56
CA PRO A 119 17.90 5.55 15.06
C PRO A 119 18.41 4.68 13.90
N ASN A 120 18.14 3.37 13.88
CA ASN A 120 18.61 2.48 12.81
C ASN A 120 17.89 2.77 11.49
N LEU A 121 16.55 2.89 11.52
CA LEU A 121 15.75 3.26 10.35
C LEU A 121 16.13 4.65 9.81
N ILE A 122 16.36 5.61 10.71
CA ILE A 122 16.84 6.95 10.34
C ILE A 122 18.22 6.87 9.69
N ASN A 123 19.11 6.01 10.19
CA ASN A 123 20.45 5.84 9.62
C ASN A 123 20.39 5.21 8.22
N ILE A 124 19.52 4.22 7.98
CA ILE A 124 19.25 3.67 6.64
C ILE A 124 18.80 4.79 5.70
N GLY A 125 17.86 5.64 6.12
CA GLY A 125 17.39 6.78 5.33
C GLY A 125 18.46 7.84 5.05
N LYS A 126 19.39 8.07 5.99
CA LYS A 126 20.53 9.01 5.82
C LYS A 126 21.58 8.49 4.84
N GLN A 127 21.82 7.19 4.83
CA GLN A 127 22.80 6.55 3.95
C GLN A 127 22.21 6.20 2.57
N GLY A 128 20.89 6.10 2.47
CA GLY A 128 20.15 5.81 1.25
C GLY A 128 19.30 7.00 0.77
N LEU A 129 18.12 6.67 0.25
CA LEU A 129 17.10 7.63 -0.18
C LEU A 129 15.91 7.58 0.79
N ARG A 130 15.40 8.75 1.18
CA ARG A 130 14.20 8.89 2.00
C ARG A 130 13.26 9.92 1.36
N ALA A 131 11.99 9.56 1.23
CA ALA A 131 10.92 10.50 0.92
C ALA A 131 10.36 11.11 2.21
N ASP A 132 9.75 12.30 2.12
CA ASP A 132 9.09 12.94 3.27
C ASP A 132 7.92 12.10 3.79
N TYR A 133 7.14 11.52 2.87
CA TYR A 133 6.06 10.58 3.15
C TYR A 133 5.69 9.80 1.88
N MET A 134 4.91 8.72 2.04
CA MET A 134 4.27 7.99 0.94
C MET A 134 2.75 8.09 1.09
N LEU A 135 2.05 8.49 0.02
CA LEU A 135 0.59 8.56 0.03
C LEU A 135 -0.01 7.16 -0.18
N PRO A 136 -0.87 6.68 0.72
CA PRO A 136 -1.57 5.42 0.50
C PRO A 136 -2.68 5.61 -0.54
N SER A 137 -3.07 4.50 -1.19
CA SER A 137 -4.32 4.43 -1.92
C SER A 137 -5.53 4.49 -0.97
N PHE A 138 -6.66 4.97 -1.48
CA PHE A 138 -7.91 4.96 -0.74
C PHE A 138 -8.65 3.62 -0.95
N PRO A 139 -9.18 2.98 0.10
CA PRO A 139 -9.08 3.37 1.52
C PRO A 139 -7.70 3.06 2.12
N SER A 140 -7.27 3.83 3.12
CA SER A 140 -6.00 3.63 3.85
C SER A 140 -6.10 2.44 4.81
N SER A 141 -6.24 1.24 4.25
CA SER A 141 -6.40 -0.03 4.95
C SER A 141 -5.30 -1.02 4.53
N THR A 142 -4.92 -1.92 5.43
CA THR A 142 -3.81 -2.88 5.26
C THR A 142 -3.87 -3.65 3.93
N PHE A 143 -4.90 -4.47 3.71
CA PHE A 143 -4.92 -5.39 2.56
C PHE A 143 -4.95 -4.64 1.21
N PRO A 144 -5.81 -3.62 1.01
CA PRO A 144 -5.79 -2.83 -0.21
C PRO A 144 -4.43 -2.21 -0.51
N ASN A 145 -3.80 -1.55 0.48
CA ASN A 145 -2.53 -0.86 0.25
C ASN A 145 -1.34 -1.80 0.09
N HIS A 146 -1.25 -2.88 0.86
CA HIS A 146 -0.18 -3.86 0.71
C HIS A 146 -0.25 -4.54 -0.65
N TYR A 147 -1.45 -4.80 -1.18
CA TYR A 147 -1.60 -5.35 -2.51
C TYR A 147 -1.34 -4.31 -3.62
N THR A 148 -1.72 -3.05 -3.40
CA THR A 148 -1.33 -1.92 -4.27
C THR A 148 0.21 -1.83 -4.39
N ILE A 149 0.94 -1.90 -3.28
CA ILE A 149 2.42 -1.80 -3.26
C ILE A 149 3.06 -2.84 -4.17
N VAL A 150 2.57 -4.09 -4.14
CA VAL A 150 3.21 -5.19 -4.87
C VAL A 150 2.67 -5.38 -6.29
N THR A 151 1.57 -4.73 -6.66
CA THR A 151 0.98 -4.82 -8.01
C THR A 151 1.12 -3.54 -8.83
N GLY A 152 1.32 -2.39 -8.18
CA GLY A 152 1.26 -1.07 -8.82
C GLY A 152 -0.14 -0.65 -9.26
N LEU A 153 -1.19 -1.34 -8.80
CA LEU A 153 -2.58 -1.10 -9.20
C LEU A 153 -3.38 -0.46 -8.07
N TYR A 154 -4.38 0.35 -8.41
CA TYR A 154 -5.34 0.85 -7.42
C TYR A 154 -6.26 -0.26 -6.92
N PRO A 155 -6.87 -0.10 -5.72
CA PRO A 155 -7.82 -1.06 -5.18
C PRO A 155 -8.97 -1.47 -6.10
N GLY A 156 -9.53 -0.51 -6.82
CA GLY A 156 -10.58 -0.78 -7.82
C GLY A 156 -10.12 -1.56 -9.05
N SER A 157 -8.81 -1.64 -9.31
CA SER A 157 -8.25 -2.41 -10.42
C SER A 157 -7.80 -3.80 -9.98
N HIS A 158 -7.14 -3.92 -8.83
CA HIS A 158 -6.65 -5.21 -8.35
C HIS A 158 -7.69 -6.05 -7.58
N GLY A 159 -8.86 -5.47 -7.26
CA GLY A 159 -10.03 -6.18 -6.70
C GLY A 159 -10.11 -6.18 -5.17
N ILE A 160 -8.99 -6.10 -4.46
CA ILE A 160 -8.97 -5.98 -2.99
C ILE A 160 -9.32 -4.56 -2.53
N VAL A 161 -10.61 -4.25 -2.43
CA VAL A 161 -11.10 -2.88 -2.14
C VAL A 161 -11.19 -2.53 -0.64
N SER A 162 -11.17 -3.53 0.24
CA SER A 162 -11.27 -3.37 1.70
C SER A 162 -10.73 -4.63 2.39
N ASN A 163 -10.47 -4.55 3.70
CA ASN A 163 -10.20 -5.74 4.52
C ASN A 163 -11.42 -6.68 4.63
N VAL A 164 -12.63 -6.13 4.43
CA VAL A 164 -13.90 -6.88 4.35
C VAL A 164 -14.77 -6.25 3.27
N PHE A 165 -15.24 -7.05 2.30
CA PHE A 165 -16.17 -6.60 1.27
C PHE A 165 -16.97 -7.76 0.69
N TYR A 166 -18.17 -7.46 0.18
CA TYR A 166 -19.03 -8.41 -0.52
C TYR A 166 -18.88 -8.24 -2.03
N ASP A 167 -18.80 -9.36 -2.74
CA ASP A 167 -18.79 -9.40 -4.20
C ASP A 167 -20.07 -10.06 -4.71
N THR A 168 -20.78 -9.34 -5.58
CA THR A 168 -22.08 -9.77 -6.13
C THR A 168 -21.94 -10.89 -7.17
N GLU A 169 -20.83 -10.97 -7.88
CA GLU A 169 -20.59 -12.02 -8.88
C GLU A 169 -20.25 -13.34 -8.19
N PHE A 170 -19.41 -13.29 -7.16
CA PHE A 170 -19.07 -14.45 -6.35
C PHE A 170 -20.16 -14.83 -5.34
N ASN A 171 -21.11 -13.92 -5.10
CA ASN A 171 -22.13 -14.02 -4.07
C ASN A 171 -21.54 -14.45 -2.71
N ASP A 172 -20.41 -13.83 -2.35
CA ASP A 172 -19.67 -14.15 -1.14
C ASP A 172 -18.97 -12.90 -0.57
N THR A 173 -18.54 -12.99 0.67
CA THR A 173 -17.83 -11.93 1.39
C THR A 173 -16.38 -12.31 1.60
N PHE A 174 -15.48 -11.48 1.10
CA PHE A 174 -14.07 -11.53 1.48
C PHE A 174 -13.91 -11.03 2.92
N VAL A 175 -13.19 -11.80 3.74
CA VAL A 175 -12.85 -11.43 5.12
C VAL A 175 -11.39 -11.77 5.35
N TYR A 176 -10.53 -10.76 5.53
CA TYR A 176 -9.09 -10.96 5.62
C TYR A 176 -8.64 -11.88 6.79
N LYS A 177 -9.40 -11.89 7.89
CA LYS A 177 -9.14 -12.75 9.06
C LYS A 177 -9.57 -14.20 8.85
N ASP A 178 -10.43 -14.47 7.88
CA ASP A 178 -10.80 -15.83 7.52
C ASP A 178 -9.75 -16.36 6.55
N MET A 179 -8.73 -17.04 7.06
CA MET A 179 -7.61 -17.54 6.26
C MET A 179 -8.06 -18.52 5.16
N VAL A 180 -9.19 -19.22 5.33
CA VAL A 180 -9.71 -20.14 4.32
C VAL A 180 -10.27 -19.35 3.15
N LYS A 181 -11.02 -18.29 3.42
CA LYS A 181 -11.57 -17.41 2.38
C LYS A 181 -10.51 -16.52 1.75
N ALA A 182 -9.65 -15.93 2.58
CA ALA A 182 -8.66 -14.97 2.15
C ALA A 182 -7.60 -15.57 1.22
N ARG A 183 -7.34 -16.89 1.29
CA ARG A 183 -6.41 -17.58 0.37
C ARG A 183 -7.05 -18.00 -0.96
N GLU A 184 -8.36 -17.84 -1.14
CA GLU A 184 -9.01 -18.27 -2.37
C GLU A 184 -8.56 -17.40 -3.55
N SER A 185 -8.01 -18.05 -4.58
CA SER A 185 -7.43 -17.38 -5.74
C SER A 185 -8.37 -16.40 -6.42
N ARG A 186 -9.69 -16.63 -6.42
CA ARG A 186 -10.69 -15.79 -7.09
C ARG A 186 -10.64 -14.32 -6.69
N TRP A 187 -10.24 -14.01 -5.45
CA TRP A 187 -10.16 -12.63 -4.95
C TRP A 187 -8.96 -11.84 -5.50
N TRP A 188 -7.92 -12.55 -5.95
CA TRP A 188 -6.59 -11.98 -6.21
C TRP A 188 -6.20 -11.99 -7.69
N GLN A 189 -7.13 -12.25 -8.61
CA GLN A 189 -6.82 -12.32 -10.04
C GLN A 189 -6.75 -10.96 -10.74
N GLY A 190 -7.20 -9.88 -10.07
CA GLY A 190 -7.19 -8.52 -10.62
C GLY A 190 -5.79 -7.91 -10.82
N GLY A 191 -4.76 -8.47 -10.19
CA GLY A 191 -3.37 -7.98 -10.28
C GLY A 191 -2.34 -9.10 -10.38
N GLU A 192 -1.14 -8.76 -10.84
CA GLU A 192 0.03 -9.64 -10.73
C GLU A 192 0.98 -9.04 -9.69
N PRO A 193 1.16 -9.67 -8.52
CA PRO A 193 2.09 -9.17 -7.53
C PRO A 193 3.53 -9.47 -7.94
N ILE A 194 4.46 -8.62 -7.52
CA ILE A 194 5.88 -8.68 -7.90
C ILE A 194 6.54 -10.04 -7.66
N TRP A 195 6.13 -10.81 -6.64
CA TRP A 195 6.65 -12.16 -6.42
C TRP A 195 6.23 -13.14 -7.51
N VAL A 196 5.01 -13.01 -8.06
CA VAL A 196 4.57 -13.82 -9.21
C VAL A 196 5.37 -13.42 -10.45
N THR A 197 5.58 -12.11 -10.66
CA THR A 197 6.40 -11.63 -11.78
C THR A 197 7.84 -12.14 -11.70
N ALA A 198 8.44 -12.16 -10.50
CA ALA A 198 9.77 -12.72 -10.27
C ALA A 198 9.83 -14.22 -10.61
N GLU A 199 8.91 -15.03 -10.07
CA GLU A 199 8.85 -16.48 -10.32
C GLU A 199 8.66 -16.81 -11.81
N LYS A 200 7.80 -16.07 -12.51
CA LYS A 200 7.61 -16.22 -13.96
C LYS A 200 8.85 -15.87 -14.79
N GLN A 201 9.74 -15.03 -14.27
CA GLN A 201 11.01 -14.68 -14.89
C GLN A 201 12.17 -15.57 -14.42
N GLY A 202 11.88 -16.69 -13.76
CA GLY A 202 12.88 -17.66 -13.30
C GLY A 202 13.65 -17.22 -12.06
N GLN A 203 13.22 -16.14 -11.41
CA GLN A 203 13.76 -15.65 -10.14
C GLN A 203 13.00 -16.29 -8.97
N ARG A 204 13.62 -16.38 -7.80
CA ARG A 204 12.99 -16.96 -6.60
C ARG A 204 12.51 -15.86 -5.67
N ALA A 205 11.27 -15.99 -5.20
CA ALA A 205 10.66 -15.10 -4.22
C ALA A 205 10.50 -15.78 -2.85
N ALA A 206 10.78 -15.04 -1.78
CA ALA A 206 10.53 -15.47 -0.40
C ALA A 206 9.66 -14.45 0.32
N ILE A 207 8.51 -14.89 0.83
CA ILE A 207 7.50 -14.00 1.39
C ILE A 207 7.18 -14.41 2.83
N ASP A 208 7.36 -13.46 3.74
CA ASP A 208 7.08 -13.58 5.15
C ASP A 208 5.83 -12.74 5.50
N MET A 209 4.71 -13.42 5.67
CA MET A 209 3.44 -12.87 6.17
C MET A 209 2.79 -11.74 5.35
N TRP A 210 3.19 -11.52 4.10
CA TRP A 210 2.61 -10.46 3.27
C TRP A 210 1.14 -10.74 2.89
N PRO A 211 0.24 -9.75 2.92
CA PRO A 211 -1.15 -9.92 2.48
C PRO A 211 -1.29 -10.45 1.04
N GLY A 212 -2.03 -11.55 0.88
CA GLY A 212 -2.26 -12.22 -0.41
C GLY A 212 -1.20 -13.24 -0.82
N SER A 213 -0.10 -13.36 -0.07
CA SER A 213 1.00 -14.29 -0.39
C SER A 213 0.62 -15.79 -0.26
N THR A 214 -0.42 -16.10 0.50
CA THR A 214 -0.93 -17.47 0.68
C THR A 214 -1.89 -17.92 -0.43
N ALA A 215 -2.35 -17.00 -1.29
CA ALA A 215 -3.18 -17.32 -2.43
C ALA A 215 -2.31 -17.77 -3.63
N ILE A 216 -2.81 -18.73 -4.39
CA ILE A 216 -2.23 -19.04 -5.71
C ILE A 216 -2.72 -17.97 -6.69
N ILE A 217 -1.81 -17.15 -7.21
CA ILE A 217 -2.15 -16.01 -8.07
C ILE A 217 -1.57 -16.28 -9.46
N ARG A 218 -2.44 -16.31 -10.49
CA ARG A 218 -2.04 -16.65 -11.87
C ARG A 218 -1.23 -17.94 -11.93
N ASP A 219 -1.75 -18.98 -11.28
CA ASP A 219 -1.16 -20.32 -11.17
C ASP A 219 0.25 -20.37 -10.57
N THR A 220 0.64 -19.32 -9.83
CA THR A 220 1.99 -19.16 -9.29
C THR A 220 1.94 -18.84 -7.79
N ALA A 221 2.88 -19.40 -7.04
CA ALA A 221 3.13 -19.13 -5.63
C ALA A 221 4.62 -18.76 -5.45
N PRO A 222 4.99 -18.02 -4.39
CA PRO A 222 6.40 -17.77 -4.10
C PRO A 222 7.14 -19.08 -3.75
N SER A 223 8.43 -19.14 -4.10
CA SER A 223 9.33 -20.27 -3.79
C SER A 223 9.41 -20.58 -2.30
N TYR A 224 9.34 -19.54 -1.45
CA TYR A 224 9.31 -19.66 0.00
C TYR A 224 8.18 -18.81 0.57
N LEU A 225 7.45 -19.36 1.54
CA LEU A 225 6.30 -18.72 2.14
C LEU A 225 6.22 -19.04 3.63
N ILE A 226 6.08 -18.00 4.44
CA ILE A 226 5.61 -18.12 5.82
C ILE A 226 4.22 -17.48 5.90
N PRO A 227 3.18 -18.27 6.21
CA PRO A 227 1.84 -17.72 6.38
C PRO A 227 1.78 -16.83 7.61
N PHE A 228 0.82 -15.90 7.62
CA PHE A 228 0.59 -15.03 8.76
C PHE A 228 0.38 -15.84 10.06
N ALA A 229 1.07 -15.41 11.12
CA ALA A 229 0.89 -15.91 12.47
C ALA A 229 0.92 -14.73 13.45
N ASP A 230 0.05 -14.78 14.45
CA ASP A 230 0.01 -13.76 15.51
C ASP A 230 1.20 -13.90 16.46
N ASN A 231 1.63 -12.77 17.02
CA ASN A 231 2.66 -12.68 18.08
C ASN A 231 4.06 -13.20 17.67
N VAL A 232 4.43 -13.12 16.39
CA VAL A 232 5.80 -13.40 15.93
C VAL A 232 6.64 -12.14 16.07
N HIS A 233 7.74 -12.21 16.84
CA HIS A 233 8.57 -11.06 17.15
C HIS A 233 9.31 -10.51 15.91
N PRO A 234 9.49 -9.18 15.75
CA PRO A 234 10.24 -8.61 14.64
C PRO A 234 11.62 -9.22 14.41
N THR A 235 12.36 -9.50 15.49
CA THR A 235 13.68 -10.18 15.43
C THR A 235 13.62 -11.55 14.76
N GLU A 236 12.56 -12.33 14.99
CA GLU A 236 12.40 -13.64 14.35
C GLU A 236 12.19 -13.48 12.83
N LYS A 237 11.44 -12.46 12.42
CA LYS A 237 11.21 -12.12 11.01
C LYS A 237 12.49 -11.66 10.32
N THR A 238 13.27 -10.77 10.97
CA THR A 238 14.57 -10.37 10.46
C THR A 238 15.51 -11.57 10.32
N GLN A 239 15.59 -12.40 11.35
CA GLN A 239 16.42 -13.61 11.33
C GLN A 239 16.03 -14.54 10.17
N GLN A 240 14.73 -14.71 9.93
CA GLN A 240 14.27 -15.52 8.80
C GLN A 240 14.69 -14.93 7.44
N VAL A 241 14.62 -13.61 7.27
CA VAL A 241 15.09 -12.93 6.05
C VAL A 241 16.60 -13.17 5.86
N LEU A 242 17.40 -13.07 6.92
CA LEU A 242 18.84 -13.34 6.88
C LEU A 242 19.13 -14.81 6.53
N GLU A 243 18.39 -15.75 7.09
CA GLU A 243 18.53 -17.18 6.74
C GLU A 243 18.23 -17.47 5.27
N TRP A 244 17.25 -16.78 4.68
CA TRP A 244 17.00 -16.87 3.25
C TRP A 244 18.14 -16.27 2.42
N LEU A 245 18.74 -15.17 2.86
CA LEU A 245 19.90 -14.57 2.23
C LEU A 245 21.16 -15.45 2.34
N ASP A 246 21.27 -16.28 3.36
CA ASP A 246 22.39 -17.21 3.57
C ASP A 246 22.26 -18.52 2.77
N LEU A 247 21.11 -18.77 2.13
CA LEU A 247 20.94 -19.95 1.29
C LEU A 247 21.99 -20.01 0.16
N PRO A 248 22.35 -21.23 -0.31
CA PRO A 248 23.23 -21.39 -1.47
C PRO A 248 22.65 -20.68 -2.70
N LEU A 249 23.52 -20.09 -3.54
CA LEU A 249 23.14 -19.29 -4.72
C LEU A 249 22.07 -19.90 -5.65
N ALA A 250 22.01 -21.23 -5.77
CA ALA A 250 21.03 -21.93 -6.61
C ALA A 250 19.60 -21.92 -6.02
N ARG A 251 19.49 -21.70 -4.71
CA ARG A 251 18.24 -21.71 -3.94
C ARG A 251 17.90 -20.34 -3.34
N ARG A 252 18.88 -19.43 -3.26
CA ARG A 252 18.70 -18.10 -2.68
C ARG A 252 17.67 -17.26 -3.45
N PRO A 253 16.66 -16.68 -2.79
CA PRO A 253 15.73 -15.73 -3.40
C PRO A 253 16.40 -14.40 -3.75
N THR A 254 15.91 -13.77 -4.82
CA THR A 254 16.30 -12.42 -5.26
C THR A 254 15.22 -11.37 -4.98
N PHE A 255 14.00 -11.82 -4.65
CA PHE A 255 12.96 -10.98 -4.07
C PHE A 255 12.55 -11.53 -2.70
N LEU A 256 12.61 -10.68 -1.67
CA LEU A 256 12.18 -11.00 -0.32
C LEU A 256 11.20 -9.93 0.14
N ALA A 257 10.15 -10.33 0.84
CA ALA A 257 9.23 -9.38 1.47
C ALA A 257 8.84 -9.86 2.87
N THR A 258 8.86 -8.96 3.86
CA THR A 258 8.41 -9.25 5.24
C THR A 258 7.46 -8.16 5.74
N TYR A 259 6.48 -8.59 6.54
CA TYR A 259 5.40 -7.77 7.07
C TYR A 259 5.43 -7.70 8.61
N MET A 260 5.37 -6.49 9.15
CA MET A 260 5.51 -6.20 10.59
C MET A 260 4.30 -5.38 11.08
N PRO A 261 3.30 -5.99 11.75
CA PRO A 261 2.06 -5.35 12.17
C PRO A 261 2.12 -4.62 13.52
N GLU A 262 3.24 -4.65 14.23
CA GLU A 262 3.30 -4.37 15.67
C GLU A 262 2.91 -2.93 16.02
N VAL A 263 3.31 -1.96 15.17
CA VAL A 263 2.98 -0.53 15.33
C VAL A 263 1.48 -0.28 15.12
N ASP A 264 0.89 -0.83 14.06
CA ASP A 264 -0.55 -0.77 13.80
C ASP A 264 -1.36 -1.39 14.94
N GLN A 265 -0.97 -2.58 15.40
CA GLN A 265 -1.64 -3.28 16.50
C GLN A 265 -1.60 -2.45 17.80
N ALA A 266 -0.45 -1.87 18.14
CA ALA A 266 -0.31 -1.01 19.31
C ALA A 266 -1.19 0.24 19.19
N ALA A 267 -1.20 0.88 18.01
CA ALA A 267 -2.00 2.06 17.74
C ALA A 267 -3.51 1.77 17.79
N HIS A 268 -3.96 0.62 17.28
CA HIS A 268 -5.35 0.19 17.39
C HIS A 268 -5.76 -0.08 18.84
N ALA A 269 -4.88 -0.67 19.64
CA ALA A 269 -5.19 -1.02 21.03
C ALA A 269 -5.18 0.19 21.97
N ARG A 270 -4.27 1.15 21.76
CA ARG A 270 -3.95 2.21 22.74
C ARG A 270 -3.96 3.63 22.18
N GLY A 271 -4.12 3.79 20.88
CA GLY A 271 -4.06 5.07 20.18
C GLY A 271 -2.66 5.38 19.62
N PRO A 272 -2.57 6.23 18.57
CA PRO A 272 -1.34 6.49 17.82
C PRO A 272 -0.26 7.23 18.62
N ASP A 273 -0.65 7.98 19.64
CA ASP A 273 0.27 8.78 20.47
C ASP A 273 0.58 8.12 21.82
N SER A 274 0.32 6.81 21.93
CA SER A 274 0.51 6.05 23.17
C SER A 274 1.97 5.60 23.36
N PRO A 275 2.41 5.37 24.61
CA PRO A 275 3.71 4.76 24.89
C PRO A 275 3.88 3.38 24.24
N GLN A 276 2.80 2.61 24.07
CA GLN A 276 2.89 1.28 23.45
C GLN A 276 3.29 1.36 21.97
N VAL A 277 2.90 2.42 21.27
CA VAL A 277 3.39 2.68 19.91
C VAL A 277 4.89 2.98 19.93
N ASN A 278 5.38 3.71 20.94
CA ASN A 278 6.81 3.97 21.12
C ASN A 278 7.60 2.69 21.37
N ASP A 279 7.10 1.82 22.26
CA ASP A 279 7.70 0.52 22.55
C ASP A 279 7.76 -0.35 21.28
N ALA A 280 6.68 -0.39 20.50
CA ALA A 280 6.62 -1.14 19.24
C ALA A 280 7.61 -0.62 18.18
N MET A 281 7.76 0.70 18.07
CA MET A 281 8.75 1.30 17.15
C MET A 281 10.19 0.98 17.54
N GLN A 282 10.50 1.04 18.85
CA GLN A 282 11.84 0.70 19.35
C GLN A 282 12.15 -0.78 19.12
N MET A 283 11.20 -1.67 19.42
CA MET A 283 11.33 -3.11 19.21
C MET A 283 11.62 -3.45 17.75
N PHE A 284 10.97 -2.77 16.81
CA PHE A 284 11.27 -2.94 15.39
C PHE A 284 12.65 -2.37 15.02
N ASP A 285 12.97 -1.15 15.47
CA ASP A 285 14.24 -0.52 15.11
C ASP A 285 15.46 -1.31 15.62
N GLU A 286 15.34 -1.94 16.79
CA GLU A 286 16.34 -2.88 17.33
C GLU A 286 16.49 -4.16 16.50
N ALA A 287 15.44 -4.55 15.75
CA ALA A 287 15.45 -5.73 14.90
C ALA A 287 15.98 -5.47 13.48
N LEU A 288 16.29 -4.22 13.12
CA LEU A 288 16.91 -3.83 11.84
C LEU A 288 18.44 -3.83 11.91
#